data_AF-A0A8H6Z2X2-F1
#
_entry.id   AF-A0A8H6Z2X2-F1
#
_cell.length_a   1.000
_cell.length_b   1.000
_cell.length_c   1.000
_cell.angle_alpha   90.00
_cell.angle_beta   90.00
_cell.angle_gamma   90.00
#
_symmetry.space_group_name_H-M   'P 1'
#
loop_
_entity.id
_entity.type
_entity.pdbx_description
1 polymer ?
#
loop_
_entity_poly.entity_id
_entity_poly.type
_entity_poly.pdbx_seq_one_letter_code
_entity_poly.pdbx_strand_id
1 'polypeptide(L)'
;MGNYDVSFDSDNTWIAHLDGRAYMAGVSPWFFTHYSPQSYNKKNWIYRSDDWMFARRWEVLIANRDKVDIAQIISWNDFGESRYLAPLLQDDSQPMSEAWVNKFPHQGWLNLWAYYIEWYQTGVVPSISRDQVYLWARLYPATADIPGDTVGPPDHREWMEDYLWTIVLLARPADVLLQCGSSREQTHNLPRGLSKLKLPLKTDCSVSAEILRGGEPDVMFEPQDFNFSTKPPMANFNAFVASYP
;
A
#
# COMPACT_ATOMS: atom_id res chain seq x y z
N MET A 1 2.89 -16.82 4.96
CA MET A 1 3.49 -15.53 4.60
C MET A 1 4.93 -15.53 5.09
N GLY A 2 5.81 -14.78 4.45
CA GLY A 2 7.22 -14.69 4.83
C GLY A 2 7.90 -13.52 4.11
N ASN A 3 9.22 -13.43 4.24
CA ASN A 3 10.02 -12.38 3.62
C ASN A 3 10.30 -12.67 2.13
N TYR A 4 9.25 -12.68 1.31
CA TYR A 4 9.33 -12.86 -0.14
C TYR A 4 8.16 -12.13 -0.82
N ASP A 5 8.33 -11.75 -2.08
CA ASP A 5 7.28 -11.10 -2.86
C ASP A 5 6.08 -12.02 -3.06
N VAL A 6 4.90 -11.43 -3.10
CA VAL A 6 3.66 -12.19 -3.27
C VAL A 6 3.66 -12.95 -4.60
N SER A 7 3.38 -14.25 -4.55
CA SER A 7 3.30 -15.17 -5.69
C SER A 7 1.97 -15.91 -5.71
N PHE A 8 1.76 -16.73 -6.75
CA PHE A 8 0.58 -17.60 -6.88
C PHE A 8 0.80 -19.01 -6.30
N ASP A 9 1.95 -19.29 -5.67
CA ASP A 9 2.32 -20.65 -5.27
C ASP A 9 1.43 -21.19 -4.16
N SER A 10 1.11 -20.34 -3.18
CA SER A 10 0.17 -20.70 -2.12
C SER A 10 -1.23 -20.92 -2.67
N ASP A 11 -1.68 -20.09 -3.62
CA ASP A 11 -2.99 -20.25 -4.27
C ASP A 11 -3.06 -21.59 -5.02
N ASN A 12 -2.05 -21.90 -5.84
CA ASN A 12 -1.92 -23.20 -6.53
C ASN A 12 -1.97 -24.38 -5.55
N THR A 13 -1.31 -24.26 -4.41
CA THR A 13 -1.32 -25.31 -3.38
C THR A 13 -2.73 -25.55 -2.86
N TRP A 14 -3.50 -24.49 -2.58
CA TRP A 14 -4.89 -24.63 -2.15
C TRP A 14 -5.75 -25.20 -3.26
N ILE A 15 -5.69 -24.64 -4.48
CA ILE A 15 -6.46 -25.08 -5.65
C ILE A 15 -6.27 -26.58 -5.92
N ALA A 16 -5.04 -27.09 -5.81
CA ALA A 16 -4.72 -28.50 -6.01
C ALA A 16 -5.44 -29.45 -5.04
N HIS A 17 -5.92 -28.95 -3.89
CA HIS A 17 -6.60 -29.71 -2.84
C HIS A 17 -8.10 -29.40 -2.74
N LEU A 18 -8.68 -28.66 -3.69
CA LEU A 18 -10.10 -28.27 -3.65
C LEU A 18 -11.06 -29.32 -4.24
N ASP A 19 -10.58 -30.34 -4.95
CA ASP A 19 -11.40 -31.33 -5.66
C ASP A 19 -12.46 -30.69 -6.57
N GLY A 20 -12.08 -29.62 -7.29
CA GLY A 20 -12.96 -28.89 -8.20
C GLY A 20 -13.95 -27.92 -7.55
N ARG A 21 -13.85 -27.69 -6.23
CA ARG A 21 -14.60 -26.61 -5.55
C ARG A 21 -14.06 -25.24 -5.93
N ALA A 22 -14.93 -24.23 -5.85
CA ALA A 22 -14.56 -22.85 -6.12
C ALA A 22 -13.45 -22.36 -5.19
N TYR A 23 -12.48 -21.65 -5.75
CA TYR A 23 -11.40 -21.01 -5.02
C TYR A 23 -11.68 -19.52 -4.78
N MET A 24 -11.49 -19.09 -3.54
CA MET A 24 -11.56 -17.68 -3.16
C MET A 24 -10.18 -17.20 -2.71
N ALA A 25 -9.60 -16.30 -3.48
CA ALA A 25 -8.30 -15.71 -3.21
C ALA A 25 -8.44 -14.42 -2.38
N GLY A 26 -7.69 -14.30 -1.29
CA GLY A 26 -7.65 -13.08 -0.49
C GLY A 26 -6.78 -11.98 -1.12
N VAL A 27 -7.22 -10.73 -0.99
CA VAL A 27 -6.47 -9.51 -1.33
C VAL A 27 -6.60 -8.53 -0.17
N SER A 28 -5.46 -8.09 0.37
CA SER A 28 -5.36 -7.09 1.43
C SER A 28 -4.31 -6.06 1.00
N PRO A 29 -4.52 -4.75 1.22
CA PRO A 29 -3.55 -3.75 0.76
C PRO A 29 -2.34 -3.65 1.72
N TRP A 30 -2.57 -3.90 3.00
CA TRP A 30 -1.59 -3.74 4.07
C TRP A 30 -1.97 -4.65 5.26
N PHE A 31 -1.05 -4.85 6.19
CA PHE A 31 -1.32 -5.46 7.49
C PHE A 31 -0.30 -5.00 8.52
N PHE A 32 -0.78 -4.50 9.65
CA PHE A 32 0.05 -4.15 10.80
C PHE A 32 -0.79 -4.08 12.07
N THR A 33 -0.24 -4.54 13.18
CA THR A 33 -0.83 -4.44 14.52
C THR A 33 0.22 -4.01 15.54
N HIS A 34 -0.19 -3.31 16.60
CA HIS A 34 0.72 -2.83 17.65
C HIS A 34 0.11 -2.94 19.06
N TYR A 35 -0.44 -4.11 19.36
CA TYR A 35 -1.02 -4.39 20.67
C TYR A 35 0.04 -4.76 21.70
N SER A 36 -0.03 -4.11 22.87
CA SER A 36 0.86 -4.37 24.00
C SER A 36 0.68 -5.80 24.56
N PRO A 37 1.64 -6.36 25.30
CA PRO A 37 1.44 -7.65 25.98
C PRO A 37 0.22 -7.71 26.92
N GLN A 38 -0.23 -6.55 27.41
CA GLN A 38 -1.39 -6.43 28.28
C GLN A 38 -2.72 -6.38 27.52
N SER A 39 -2.69 -6.34 26.18
CA SER A 39 -3.87 -6.32 25.30
C SER A 39 -3.75 -7.37 24.19
N TYR A 40 -4.87 -7.99 23.82
CA TYR A 40 -4.95 -8.90 22.66
C TYR A 40 -3.79 -9.90 22.50
N ASN A 41 -3.20 -10.40 23.59
CA ASN A 41 -2.09 -11.36 23.59
C ASN A 41 -0.84 -10.92 22.80
N LYS A 42 -0.38 -9.67 22.95
CA LYS A 42 0.83 -9.13 22.30
C LYS A 42 0.75 -9.22 20.77
N LYS A 43 -0.40 -8.84 20.22
CA LYS A 43 -0.58 -8.78 18.77
C LYS A 43 0.24 -7.62 18.16
N ASN A 44 1.54 -7.80 17.95
CA ASN A 44 2.47 -6.77 17.43
C ASN A 44 3.36 -7.32 16.31
N TRP A 45 2.89 -7.30 15.06
CA TRP A 45 3.67 -7.73 13.89
C TRP A 45 3.20 -7.04 12.61
N ILE A 46 4.05 -7.11 11.58
CA ILE A 46 3.76 -6.69 10.21
C ILE A 46 3.88 -7.87 9.25
N TYR A 47 3.11 -7.83 8.15
CA TYR A 47 3.39 -8.66 6.98
C TYR A 47 4.12 -7.82 5.93
N ARG A 48 5.09 -8.43 5.24
CA ARG A 48 5.81 -7.78 4.15
C ARG A 48 4.82 -7.21 3.14
N SER A 49 4.88 -5.89 2.96
CA SER A 49 3.99 -5.13 2.08
C SER A 49 4.77 -4.29 1.05
N ASP A 50 6.05 -4.62 0.88
CA ASP A 50 6.97 -4.04 -0.10
C ASP A 50 6.73 -4.60 -1.51
N ASP A 51 7.53 -4.18 -2.51
CA ASP A 51 7.38 -4.55 -3.93
C ASP A 51 5.96 -4.27 -4.46
N TRP A 52 5.40 -3.12 -4.08
CA TRP A 52 4.02 -2.74 -4.40
C TRP A 52 3.01 -3.89 -4.14
N MET A 53 3.18 -4.62 -3.02
CA MET A 53 2.45 -5.86 -2.71
C MET A 53 0.97 -5.81 -3.06
N PHE A 54 0.28 -4.72 -2.72
CA PHE A 54 -1.13 -4.48 -3.08
C PHE A 54 -1.42 -4.68 -4.57
N ALA A 55 -0.67 -3.98 -5.42
CA ALA A 55 -0.79 -4.08 -6.87
C ALA A 55 -0.31 -5.42 -7.40
N ARG A 56 0.83 -5.90 -6.88
CA ARG A 56 1.40 -7.19 -7.28
C ARG A 56 0.43 -8.34 -7.04
N ARG A 57 -0.29 -8.33 -5.92
CA ARG A 57 -1.31 -9.34 -5.61
C ARG A 57 -2.44 -9.31 -6.63
N TRP A 58 -2.96 -8.14 -6.98
CA TRP A 58 -3.97 -8.02 -8.03
C TRP A 58 -3.48 -8.51 -9.39
N GLU A 59 -2.29 -8.09 -9.81
CA GLU A 59 -1.68 -8.53 -11.07
C GLU A 59 -1.54 -10.06 -11.14
N VAL A 60 -1.10 -10.69 -10.03
CA VAL A 60 -1.00 -12.16 -9.93
C VAL A 60 -2.36 -12.83 -10.07
N LEU A 61 -3.42 -12.30 -9.44
CA LEU A 61 -4.77 -12.85 -9.55
C LEU A 61 -5.34 -12.66 -10.95
N ILE A 62 -5.15 -11.51 -11.57
CA ILE A 62 -5.60 -11.23 -12.94
C ILE A 62 -4.91 -12.19 -13.93
N ALA A 63 -3.61 -12.44 -13.75
CA ALA A 63 -2.85 -13.37 -14.58
C ALA A 63 -3.29 -14.84 -14.45
N ASN A 64 -3.95 -15.20 -13.33
CA ASN A 64 -4.47 -16.55 -13.05
C ASN A 64 -6.00 -16.54 -12.88
N ARG A 65 -6.68 -15.57 -13.48
CA ARG A 65 -8.14 -15.34 -13.37
C ARG A 65 -8.96 -16.58 -13.71
N ASP A 66 -8.46 -17.43 -14.61
CA ASP A 66 -9.09 -18.68 -15.02
C ASP A 66 -9.13 -19.75 -13.92
N LYS A 67 -8.33 -19.59 -12.86
CA LYS A 67 -8.22 -20.52 -11.72
C LYS A 67 -8.76 -19.94 -10.41
N VAL A 68 -9.19 -18.69 -10.42
CA VAL A 68 -9.66 -17.97 -9.24
C VAL A 68 -11.09 -17.55 -9.47
N ASP A 69 -12.03 -18.19 -8.77
CA ASP A 69 -13.45 -17.92 -8.96
C ASP A 69 -13.87 -16.60 -8.29
N ILE A 70 -13.27 -16.30 -7.13
CA ILE A 70 -13.65 -15.15 -6.30
C ILE A 70 -12.39 -14.45 -5.75
N ALA A 71 -12.33 -13.13 -5.88
CA ALA A 71 -11.38 -12.30 -5.14
C ALA A 71 -12.06 -11.72 -3.89
N GLN A 72 -11.54 -12.03 -2.71
CA GLN A 72 -12.01 -11.51 -1.42
C GLN A 72 -11.18 -10.31 -1.01
N ILE A 73 -11.83 -9.16 -0.88
CA ILE A 73 -11.21 -7.96 -0.30
C ILE A 73 -11.22 -8.09 1.22
N ILE A 74 -10.04 -8.03 1.82
CA ILE A 74 -9.81 -8.17 3.25
C ILE A 74 -9.12 -6.88 3.72
N SER A 75 -9.81 -5.96 4.39
CA SER A 75 -11.21 -6.00 4.81
C SER A 75 -11.87 -4.63 4.62
N TRP A 76 -13.17 -4.55 4.85
CA TRP A 76 -13.84 -3.25 4.88
C TRP A 76 -13.35 -2.39 6.05
N ASN A 77 -13.37 -2.89 7.28
CA ASN A 77 -13.25 -2.07 8.50
C ASN A 77 -12.43 -2.72 9.63
N ASP A 78 -11.50 -3.62 9.34
CA ASP A 78 -10.56 -4.11 10.36
C ASP A 78 -9.45 -3.07 10.61
N PHE A 79 -9.80 -2.08 11.42
CA PHE A 79 -8.95 -0.95 11.79
C PHE A 79 -7.72 -1.40 12.58
N GLY A 80 -7.91 -2.26 13.59
CA GLY A 80 -6.84 -2.71 14.47
C GLY A 80 -5.71 -3.43 13.74
N GLU A 81 -6.02 -4.13 12.65
CA GLU A 81 -5.04 -4.85 11.81
C GLU A 81 -4.59 -4.06 10.57
N SER A 82 -4.90 -2.77 10.48
CA SER A 82 -4.41 -1.86 9.44
C SER A 82 -4.74 -2.30 8.01
N ARG A 83 -5.84 -3.03 7.83
CA ARG A 83 -6.28 -3.58 6.52
C ARG A 83 -7.64 -3.08 6.07
N TYR A 84 -8.11 -1.99 6.68
CA TYR A 84 -9.38 -1.34 6.38
C TYR A 84 -9.32 -0.55 5.07
N LEU A 85 -10.47 -0.45 4.41
CA LEU A 85 -10.72 0.45 3.28
C LEU A 85 -11.75 1.54 3.64
N ALA A 86 -12.60 1.26 4.62
CA ALA A 86 -13.64 2.16 5.08
C ALA A 86 -13.05 3.50 5.54
N PRO A 87 -13.79 4.62 5.35
CA PRO A 87 -13.53 5.83 6.11
C PRO A 87 -13.68 5.53 7.59
N LEU A 88 -12.80 6.11 8.40
CA LEU A 88 -12.92 6.04 9.85
C LEU A 88 -13.95 7.09 10.31
N LEU A 89 -15.06 6.62 10.87
CA LEU A 89 -16.13 7.46 11.42
C LEU A 89 -15.99 7.59 12.94
N GLN A 90 -16.59 8.63 13.50
CA GLN A 90 -16.48 8.97 14.94
C GLN A 90 -16.89 7.82 15.87
N ASP A 91 -17.89 7.03 15.48
CA ASP A 91 -18.47 5.95 16.28
C ASP A 91 -17.92 4.57 15.91
N ASP A 92 -16.91 4.49 15.04
CA ASP A 92 -16.34 3.21 14.62
C ASP A 92 -15.57 2.55 15.76
N SER A 93 -15.78 1.24 15.92
CA SER A 93 -15.02 0.44 16.88
C SER A 93 -13.59 0.26 16.38
N GLN A 94 -12.67 0.93 17.06
CA GLN A 94 -11.22 0.76 16.90
C GLN A 94 -10.69 0.14 18.19
N PRO A 95 -10.64 -1.20 18.31
CA PRO A 95 -10.31 -1.86 19.57
C PRO A 95 -8.88 -1.51 20.00
N MET A 96 -8.71 -0.43 20.78
CA MET A 96 -7.43 0.10 21.29
C MET A 96 -6.37 0.33 20.19
N SER A 97 -6.78 0.76 19.00
CA SER A 97 -5.91 0.95 17.83
C SER A 97 -5.72 2.40 17.40
N GLU A 98 -6.29 3.34 18.15
CA GLU A 98 -6.32 4.77 17.83
C GLU A 98 -4.91 5.35 17.59
N ALA A 99 -3.91 4.83 18.29
CA ALA A 99 -2.54 5.30 18.21
C ALA A 99 -1.88 5.08 16.84
N TRP A 100 -2.24 4.01 16.11
CA TRP A 100 -1.70 3.73 14.77
C TRP A 100 -2.69 3.89 13.62
N VAL A 101 -3.98 4.00 13.91
CA VAL A 101 -5.04 4.16 12.89
C VAL A 101 -5.43 5.61 12.68
N ASN A 102 -5.50 6.42 13.74
CA ASN A 102 -5.87 7.82 13.59
C ASN A 102 -4.82 8.55 12.73
N LYS A 103 -5.28 9.32 11.74
CA LYS A 103 -4.46 10.01 10.71
C LYS A 103 -3.86 9.10 9.62
N PHE A 104 -4.27 7.83 9.56
CA PHE A 104 -3.87 6.92 8.47
C PHE A 104 -5.09 6.51 7.62
N PRO A 105 -5.80 7.43 6.96
CA PRO A 105 -6.89 7.05 6.08
C PRO A 105 -6.35 6.23 4.89
N HIS A 106 -7.04 5.14 4.54
CA HIS A 106 -6.66 4.29 3.40
C HIS A 106 -7.48 4.59 2.13
N GLN A 107 -8.33 5.62 2.15
CA GLN A 107 -9.24 5.91 1.04
C GLN A 107 -8.52 6.28 -0.26
N GLY A 108 -7.25 6.72 -0.20
CA GLY A 108 -6.45 6.97 -1.39
C GLY A 108 -6.29 5.74 -2.30
N TRP A 109 -6.46 4.52 -1.78
CA TRP A 109 -6.46 3.31 -2.61
C TRP A 109 -7.79 3.04 -3.33
N LEU A 110 -8.91 3.66 -2.98
CA LEU A 110 -10.24 3.22 -3.45
C LEU A 110 -10.38 3.24 -4.98
N ASN A 111 -9.87 4.27 -5.64
CA ASN A 111 -9.92 4.33 -7.11
C ASN A 111 -8.95 3.32 -7.77
N LEU A 112 -7.82 3.02 -7.13
CA LEU A 112 -6.90 1.98 -7.59
C LEU A 112 -7.48 0.57 -7.37
N TRP A 113 -8.23 0.36 -6.29
CA TRP A 113 -9.05 -0.85 -6.10
C TRP A 113 -10.06 -0.98 -7.24
N ALA A 114 -10.82 0.08 -7.54
CA ALA A 114 -11.79 0.06 -8.63
C ALA A 114 -11.15 -0.33 -9.97
N TYR A 115 -9.97 0.22 -10.28
CA TYR A 115 -9.19 -0.14 -11.46
C TYR A 115 -8.86 -1.64 -11.51
N TYR A 116 -8.30 -2.21 -10.44
CA TYR A 116 -7.95 -3.63 -10.43
C TYR A 116 -9.16 -4.56 -10.39
N ILE A 117 -10.24 -4.16 -9.71
CA ILE A 117 -11.50 -4.92 -9.67
C ILE A 117 -12.10 -5.01 -11.08
N GLU A 118 -12.17 -3.89 -11.81
CA GLU A 118 -12.66 -3.88 -13.19
C GLU A 118 -11.79 -4.78 -14.08
N TRP A 119 -10.46 -4.68 -13.94
CA TRP A 119 -9.54 -5.51 -14.71
C TRP A 119 -9.74 -7.01 -14.40
N TYR A 120 -9.86 -7.37 -13.14
CA TYR A 120 -10.09 -8.76 -12.73
C TYR A 120 -11.42 -9.32 -13.25
N GLN A 121 -12.51 -8.55 -13.11
CA GLN A 121 -13.84 -8.98 -13.54
C GLN A 121 -13.93 -9.18 -15.06
N THR A 122 -13.34 -8.27 -15.83
CA THR A 122 -13.46 -8.25 -17.29
C THR A 122 -12.35 -9.05 -17.99
N GLY A 123 -11.19 -9.22 -17.34
CA GLY A 123 -9.97 -9.71 -17.97
C GLY A 123 -9.34 -8.71 -18.96
N VAL A 124 -9.85 -7.48 -19.03
CA VAL A 124 -9.40 -6.43 -19.95
C VAL A 124 -8.81 -5.28 -19.14
N VAL A 125 -7.63 -4.80 -19.53
CA VAL A 125 -6.99 -3.64 -18.89
C VAL A 125 -7.92 -2.43 -19.01
N PRO A 126 -8.36 -1.79 -17.91
CA PRO A 126 -9.24 -0.63 -17.97
C PRO A 126 -8.59 0.54 -18.69
N SER A 127 -9.40 1.30 -19.43
CA SER A 127 -8.92 2.48 -20.15
C SER A 127 -8.64 3.62 -19.19
N ILE A 128 -7.47 4.26 -19.34
CA ILE A 128 -7.09 5.44 -18.57
C ILE A 128 -7.38 6.69 -19.41
N SER A 129 -8.27 7.55 -18.89
CA SER A 129 -8.72 8.79 -19.55
C SER A 129 -8.11 10.06 -18.95
N ARG A 130 -7.62 10.00 -17.71
CA ARG A 130 -6.92 11.08 -17.01
C ARG A 130 -5.72 10.52 -16.26
N ASP A 131 -4.73 11.37 -16.06
CA ASP A 131 -3.56 11.00 -15.27
C ASP A 131 -3.92 10.90 -13.80
N GLN A 132 -3.43 9.85 -13.14
CA GLN A 132 -3.68 9.59 -11.72
C GLN A 132 -2.38 9.19 -11.03
N VAL A 133 -2.22 9.60 -9.78
CA VAL A 133 -1.08 9.24 -8.93
C VAL A 133 -1.60 8.60 -7.65
N TYR A 134 -1.07 7.45 -7.28
CA TYR A 134 -1.35 6.76 -6.03
C TYR A 134 -0.04 6.55 -5.30
N LEU A 135 0.03 6.96 -4.04
CA LEU A 135 1.23 6.84 -3.25
C LEU A 135 0.92 6.32 -1.85
N TRP A 136 1.80 5.47 -1.35
CA TRP A 136 1.72 4.96 0.00
C TRP A 136 3.11 4.66 0.56
N ALA A 137 3.26 4.83 1.87
CA ALA A 137 4.48 4.55 2.59
C ALA A 137 4.20 4.42 4.09
N ARG A 138 5.15 3.85 4.83
CA ARG A 138 5.25 4.13 6.27
C ARG A 138 5.79 5.54 6.46
N LEU A 139 5.34 6.23 7.50
CA LEU A 139 5.81 7.59 7.82
C LEU A 139 7.09 7.60 8.68
N TYR A 140 7.59 6.42 9.06
CA TYR A 140 8.74 6.28 9.95
C TYR A 140 9.66 5.13 9.47
N PRO A 141 10.99 5.24 9.69
CA PRO A 141 11.93 4.19 9.33
C PRO A 141 11.67 2.87 10.05
N ALA A 142 11.88 1.73 9.36
CA ALA A 142 11.74 0.39 9.95
C ALA A 142 12.67 0.16 11.16
N THR A 143 13.85 0.75 11.09
CA THR A 143 14.93 0.54 12.07
C THR A 143 15.08 1.69 13.04
N ALA A 144 14.11 2.61 13.10
CA ALA A 144 14.16 3.72 14.04
C ALA A 144 14.20 3.20 15.49
N ASP A 145 15.03 3.84 16.31
CA ASP A 145 15.04 3.61 17.76
C ASP A 145 13.97 4.46 18.42
N ILE A 146 13.18 3.84 19.32
CA ILE A 146 11.98 4.46 19.90
C ILE A 146 11.97 4.21 21.41
N PRO A 147 12.83 4.89 22.20
CA PRO A 147 12.98 4.60 23.63
C PRO A 147 11.69 4.79 24.44
N GLY A 148 10.75 5.60 23.96
CA GLY A 148 9.48 5.87 24.61
C GLY A 148 8.39 4.84 24.33
N ASP A 149 8.61 3.91 23.39
CA ASP A 149 7.65 2.88 23.04
C ASP A 149 7.79 1.67 23.97
N THR A 150 6.80 1.46 24.84
CA THR A 150 6.79 0.38 25.83
C THR A 150 6.36 -0.97 25.26
N VAL A 151 5.76 -0.99 24.07
CA VAL A 151 5.40 -2.22 23.34
C VAL A 151 6.61 -2.76 22.58
N GLY A 152 7.42 -1.84 22.04
CA GLY A 152 8.60 -2.13 21.25
C GLY A 152 8.27 -2.45 19.78
N PRO A 153 9.31 -2.66 18.95
CA PRO A 153 9.12 -2.86 17.51
C PRO A 153 8.27 -4.09 17.20
N PRO A 154 7.46 -4.06 16.12
CA PRO A 154 6.71 -5.24 15.67
C PRO A 154 7.64 -6.35 15.20
N ASP A 155 7.19 -7.59 15.37
CA ASP A 155 7.83 -8.73 14.72
C ASP A 155 7.83 -8.52 13.20
N HIS A 156 8.90 -8.98 12.55
CA HIS A 156 9.14 -8.88 11.10
C HIS A 156 9.45 -7.47 10.57
N ARG A 157 9.73 -6.49 11.44
CA ARG A 157 10.13 -5.14 10.97
C ARG A 157 11.31 -5.15 10.00
N GLU A 158 12.19 -6.14 10.11
CA GLU A 158 13.38 -6.32 9.28
C GLU A 158 13.07 -6.78 7.85
N TRP A 159 11.81 -7.12 7.56
CA TRP A 159 11.35 -7.43 6.19
C TRP A 159 10.96 -6.18 5.41
N MET A 160 10.93 -5.02 6.07
CA MET A 160 10.38 -3.79 5.52
C MET A 160 11.46 -2.85 5.03
N GLU A 161 11.28 -2.32 3.82
CA GLU A 161 12.09 -1.27 3.24
C GLU A 161 11.45 0.12 3.46
N ASP A 162 12.28 1.14 3.56
CA ASP A 162 11.84 2.54 3.72
C ASP A 162 11.71 3.20 2.34
N TYR A 163 10.67 2.80 1.59
CA TYR A 163 10.31 3.37 0.29
C TYR A 163 8.92 4.00 0.32
N LEU A 164 8.78 5.08 -0.44
CA LEU A 164 7.52 5.50 -1.02
C LEU A 164 7.23 4.59 -2.21
N TRP A 165 6.11 3.90 -2.16
CA TRP A 165 5.58 3.12 -3.28
C TRP A 165 4.61 4.00 -4.05
N THR A 166 4.75 4.05 -5.37
CA THR A 166 3.91 4.87 -6.23
C THR A 166 3.41 4.08 -7.43
N ILE A 167 2.14 4.27 -7.77
CA ILE A 167 1.55 3.87 -9.04
C ILE A 167 1.07 5.11 -9.75
N VAL A 168 1.45 5.24 -11.01
CA VAL A 168 0.88 6.23 -11.92
C VAL A 168 0.04 5.53 -12.97
N LEU A 169 -1.16 6.05 -13.22
CA LEU A 169 -1.99 5.68 -14.35
C LEU A 169 -1.95 6.84 -15.33
N LEU A 170 -1.20 6.69 -16.42
CA LEU A 170 -1.01 7.75 -17.41
C LEU A 170 -2.01 7.62 -18.56
N ALA A 171 -2.70 8.71 -18.89
CA ALA A 171 -3.59 8.79 -20.05
C ALA A 171 -2.83 8.87 -21.38
N ARG A 172 -1.60 9.39 -21.33
CA ARG A 172 -0.66 9.51 -22.45
C ARG A 172 0.78 9.51 -21.92
N PRO A 173 1.80 9.17 -22.73
CA PRO A 173 3.18 9.12 -22.27
C PRO A 173 3.63 10.40 -21.55
N ALA A 174 4.47 10.24 -20.53
CA ALA A 174 4.97 11.34 -19.70
C ALA A 174 6.28 10.96 -19.00
N ASP A 175 6.95 11.96 -18.46
CA ASP A 175 7.97 11.77 -17.43
C ASP A 175 7.30 11.88 -16.06
N VAL A 176 7.85 11.20 -15.05
CA VAL A 176 7.37 11.32 -13.67
C VAL A 176 8.53 11.62 -12.75
N LEU A 177 8.36 12.62 -11.88
CA LEU A 177 9.31 13.02 -10.87
C LEU A 177 8.72 12.76 -9.49
N LEU A 178 9.42 11.97 -8.68
CA LEU A 178 9.14 11.78 -7.25
C LEU A 178 10.23 12.48 -6.44
N GLN A 179 9.82 13.21 -5.40
CA GLN A 179 10.77 13.88 -4.53
C GLN A 179 10.32 13.86 -3.07
N CYS A 180 11.27 13.68 -2.15
CA CYS A 180 11.07 13.81 -0.71
C CYS A 180 12.40 14.20 -0.08
N GLY A 181 12.55 15.47 0.30
CA GLY A 181 13.80 16.01 0.81
C GLY A 181 14.94 15.87 -0.22
N SER A 182 16.01 15.18 0.17
CA SER A 182 17.16 14.91 -0.71
C SER A 182 16.97 13.72 -1.65
N SER A 183 15.95 12.87 -1.43
CA SER A 183 15.63 11.78 -2.33
C SER A 183 14.86 12.31 -3.53
N ARG A 184 15.35 12.02 -4.73
CA ARG A 184 14.74 12.42 -5.99
C ARG A 184 14.88 11.30 -7.02
N GLU A 185 13.78 10.93 -7.67
CA GLU A 185 13.75 9.93 -8.74
C GLU A 185 12.95 10.49 -9.91
N GLN A 186 13.57 10.56 -11.10
CA GLN A 186 12.89 10.98 -12.32
C GLN A 186 12.93 9.84 -13.33
N THR A 187 11.75 9.36 -13.71
CA THR A 187 11.60 8.33 -14.73
C THR A 187 11.09 8.96 -16.01
N HIS A 188 11.81 8.72 -17.11
CA HIS A 188 11.52 9.34 -18.40
C HIS A 188 10.75 8.40 -19.33
N ASN A 189 9.91 8.97 -20.18
CA ASN A 189 9.18 8.28 -21.25
C ASN A 189 8.32 7.10 -20.75
N LEU A 190 7.66 7.25 -19.61
CA LEU A 190 6.68 6.26 -19.17
C LEU A 190 5.54 6.18 -20.19
N PRO A 191 5.11 4.98 -20.58
CA PRO A 191 4.04 4.81 -21.55
C PRO A 191 2.68 5.18 -20.94
N ARG A 192 1.68 5.37 -21.81
CA ARG A 192 0.27 5.31 -21.39
C ARG A 192 0.04 3.98 -20.67
N GLY A 193 -0.68 4.00 -19.55
CA GLY A 193 -0.91 2.79 -18.77
C GLY A 193 -0.52 2.93 -17.31
N LEU A 194 -0.49 1.79 -16.63
CA LEU A 194 0.01 1.65 -15.27
C LEU A 194 1.54 1.59 -15.29
N SER A 195 2.20 2.38 -14.44
CA SER A 195 3.63 2.25 -14.14
C SER A 195 3.86 2.26 -12.63
N LYS A 196 4.81 1.43 -12.18
CA LYS A 196 5.23 1.30 -10.78
C LYS A 196 6.55 2.04 -10.57
N LEU A 197 6.57 2.94 -9.59
CA LEU A 197 7.68 3.83 -9.26
C LEU A 197 7.92 3.79 -7.76
N LYS A 198 9.17 3.98 -7.33
CA LYS A 198 9.51 4.05 -5.90
C LYS A 198 10.56 5.10 -5.63
N LEU A 199 10.53 5.65 -4.42
CA LEU A 199 11.48 6.65 -3.96
C LEU A 199 11.98 6.27 -2.56
N PRO A 200 13.31 6.17 -2.31
CA PRO A 200 13.81 5.86 -0.98
C PRO A 200 13.54 7.01 -0.01
N LEU A 201 13.06 6.71 1.19
CA LEU A 201 12.83 7.68 2.25
C LEU A 201 14.00 7.63 3.24
N LYS A 202 14.67 8.77 3.44
CA LYS A 202 15.95 8.81 4.17
C LYS A 202 16.02 9.85 5.27
N THR A 203 15.39 10.99 5.04
CA THR A 203 15.43 12.17 5.92
C THR A 203 14.03 12.72 6.08
N ASP A 204 13.81 13.47 7.15
CA ASP A 204 12.54 14.15 7.39
C ASP A 204 12.11 14.97 6.15
N CYS A 205 10.92 14.69 5.61
CA CYS A 205 10.45 15.30 4.38
C CYS A 205 8.93 15.19 4.17
N SER A 206 8.43 16.15 3.38
CA SER A 206 7.17 16.03 2.66
C SER A 206 7.44 15.54 1.24
N VAL A 207 6.50 14.80 0.68
CA VAL A 207 6.62 14.20 -0.65
C VAL A 207 5.94 15.07 -1.71
N SER A 208 6.51 15.11 -2.91
CA SER A 208 5.84 15.55 -4.13
C SER A 208 5.94 14.49 -5.22
N ALA A 209 4.91 14.44 -6.07
CA ALA A 209 4.87 13.67 -7.30
C ALA A 209 4.38 14.55 -8.45
N GLU A 210 5.16 14.60 -9.53
CA GLU A 210 4.88 15.42 -10.70
C GLU A 210 4.81 14.56 -11.96
N ILE A 211 3.84 14.86 -12.82
CA ILE A 211 3.76 14.30 -14.18
C ILE A 211 4.14 15.41 -15.13
N LEU A 212 5.24 15.20 -15.85
CA LEU A 212 5.89 16.20 -16.68
C LEU A 212 5.70 15.87 -18.16
N ARG A 213 5.36 16.88 -18.98
CA ARG A 213 5.33 16.76 -20.44
C ARG A 213 5.94 17.98 -21.09
N GLY A 214 6.95 17.77 -21.93
CA GLY A 214 7.75 18.86 -22.48
C GLY A 214 8.59 19.60 -21.44
N GLY A 215 8.85 18.98 -20.28
CA GLY A 215 9.61 19.57 -19.17
C GLY A 215 8.77 20.35 -18.15
N GLU A 216 7.49 20.57 -18.43
CA GLU A 216 6.57 21.31 -17.55
C GLU A 216 5.60 20.36 -16.83
N PRO A 217 5.19 20.68 -15.59
CA PRO A 217 4.25 19.86 -14.83
C PRO A 217 2.81 20.00 -15.36
N ASP A 218 2.27 18.92 -15.90
CA ASP A 218 0.83 18.76 -16.17
C ASP A 218 0.05 18.44 -14.89
N VAL A 219 0.69 17.72 -13.96
CA VAL A 219 0.17 17.38 -12.62
C VAL A 219 1.26 17.66 -11.59
N MET A 220 0.88 18.29 -10.49
CA MET A 220 1.70 18.45 -9.29
C MET A 220 0.87 17.99 -8.09
N PHE A 221 1.36 16.96 -7.39
CA PHE A 221 0.67 16.36 -6.26
C PHE A 221 1.54 16.38 -5.01
N GLU A 222 1.08 17.10 -3.99
CA GLU A 222 1.73 17.24 -2.69
C GLU A 222 0.72 16.91 -1.58
N PRO A 223 0.65 15.65 -1.11
CA PRO A 223 -0.27 15.25 -0.05
C PRO A 223 0.10 15.95 1.27
N GLN A 224 -0.78 16.84 1.75
CA GLN A 224 -0.53 17.71 2.92
C GLN A 224 -0.17 16.94 4.20
N ASP A 225 -0.77 15.77 4.40
CA ASP A 225 -0.58 14.95 5.60
C ASP A 225 0.61 13.98 5.49
N PHE A 226 1.32 13.94 4.35
CA PHE A 226 2.54 13.15 4.23
C PHE A 226 3.70 13.87 4.92
N ASN A 227 4.20 13.27 5.99
CA ASN A 227 5.39 13.72 6.68
C ASN A 227 6.19 12.49 7.13
N PHE A 228 7.18 12.11 6.35
CA PHE A 228 8.14 11.10 6.78
C PHE A 228 9.06 11.72 7.81
N SER A 229 9.23 11.08 8.97
CA SER A 229 10.14 11.54 10.01
C SER A 229 11.03 10.41 10.51
N THR A 230 12.30 10.71 10.71
CA THR A 230 13.28 9.79 11.28
C THR A 230 13.15 9.61 12.80
N LYS A 231 12.24 10.36 13.44
CA LYS A 231 12.01 10.35 14.89
C LYS A 231 10.54 9.99 15.19
N PRO A 232 10.16 8.71 15.05
CA PRO A 232 8.81 8.27 15.36
C PRO A 232 8.44 8.52 16.83
N PRO A 233 7.17 8.87 17.11
CA PRO A 233 6.64 8.87 18.47
C PRO A 233 6.34 7.46 19.00
N MET A 234 6.15 6.48 18.11
CA MET A 234 5.87 5.06 18.41
C MET A 234 6.21 4.19 17.19
N ALA A 235 6.32 2.86 17.35
CA ALA A 235 6.58 1.94 16.25
C ALA A 235 5.36 1.71 15.35
N ASN A 236 4.79 2.78 14.79
CA ASN A 236 3.65 2.70 13.87
C ASN A 236 4.11 2.34 12.45
N PHE A 237 3.76 1.13 11.99
CA PHE A 237 4.05 0.63 10.64
C PHE A 237 2.78 0.59 9.75
N ASN A 238 1.72 1.31 10.13
CA ASN A 238 0.57 1.51 9.25
C ASN A 238 0.98 2.34 8.02
N ALA A 239 0.23 2.19 6.93
CA ALA A 239 0.51 2.88 5.67
C ALA A 239 -0.21 4.23 5.61
N PHE A 240 0.55 5.30 5.41
CA PHE A 240 -0.04 6.51 4.87
C PHE A 240 -0.41 6.25 3.41
N VAL A 241 -1.58 6.72 2.98
CA VAL A 241 -2.07 6.53 1.61
C VAL A 241 -2.67 7.84 1.12
N ALA A 242 -2.27 8.28 -0.07
CA ALA A 242 -2.94 9.39 -0.74
C ALA A 242 -2.93 9.21 -2.26
N SER A 243 -3.82 9.94 -2.92
CA SER A 243 -3.98 9.86 -4.37
C SER A 243 -4.37 11.20 -4.97
N TYR A 244 -3.91 11.43 -6.20
CA TYR A 244 -4.44 12.42 -7.14
C TYR A 244 -5.30 11.67 -8.18
N PRO A 245 -6.63 11.71 -8.06
CA PRO A 245 -7.53 10.82 -8.78
C PRO A 245 -7.95 11.28 -10.18
#